data_AF-A0A5C2S1X7-F1
#
_entry.id   AF-A0A5C2S1X7-F1
#
_cell.length_a   1.000
_cell.length_b   1.000
_cell.length_c   1.000
_cell.angle_alpha   90.00
_cell.angle_beta   90.00
_cell.angle_gamma   90.00
#
_symmetry.space_group_name_H-M   'P 1'
#
loop_
_entity.id
_entity.type
_entity.pdbx_description
1 polymer ?
#
loop_
_entity_poly.entity_id
_entity_poly.type
_entity_poly.pdbx_seq_one_letter_code
_entity_poly.pdbx_strand_id
1 'polypeptide(L)'
;MNAFELRTCEKYNLRPEGIAFSRDIVRSMPMWFHREIDEPKARKLARVSKVVTCLREKHLLRTVGDFENFVSNFNAPGHLERASCKCGGCGWAKQSAGCTHPDACAKRARAFLDLLPPKWDPRGLHPADYEERDHQILEAARTNLGDDLILFDRRVTVKGTVADAYRVFTEGEVCNDLPDVRIELSDIEAVTVATDGSCLNNGQADAKAGAGVFFGIDHPRNRSVRLSPYLAQSNQTGEAVATLLAT
;
A
#
# COMPACT_ATOMS: atom_id res chain seq x y z
N MET A 1 17.85 -7.12 16.81
CA MET A 1 18.16 -8.15 15.80
C MET A 1 19.62 -8.50 15.95
N ASN A 2 19.94 -9.77 16.16
CA ASN A 2 21.32 -10.26 16.18
C ASN A 2 21.81 -10.54 14.74
N ALA A 3 23.11 -10.73 14.55
CA ALA A 3 23.69 -10.91 13.21
C ALA A 3 23.24 -12.20 12.49
N PHE A 4 22.74 -13.19 13.23
CA PHE A 4 22.26 -14.47 12.68
C PHE A 4 20.86 -14.33 12.06
N GLU A 5 19.98 -13.57 12.70
CA GLU A 5 18.63 -13.26 12.21
C GLU A 5 18.68 -12.50 10.87
N LEU A 6 19.61 -11.55 10.73
CA LEU A 6 19.80 -10.78 9.48
C LEU A 6 20.23 -11.68 8.31
N ARG A 7 21.20 -12.57 8.53
CA ARG A 7 21.65 -13.53 7.49
C ARG A 7 20.54 -14.46 7.03
N THR A 8 19.63 -14.82 7.93
CA THR A 8 18.47 -15.66 7.61
C THR A 8 17.48 -14.90 6.72
N CYS A 9 17.22 -13.63 7.04
CA CYS A 9 16.36 -12.76 6.24
C CYS A 9 16.92 -12.56 4.82
N GLU A 10 18.23 -12.36 4.70
CA GLU A 10 18.91 -12.23 3.40
C GLU A 10 18.85 -13.54 2.61
N LYS A 11 19.16 -14.67 3.25
CA LYS A 11 19.15 -16.01 2.62
C LYS A 11 17.80 -16.35 1.99
N TYR A 12 16.70 -16.00 2.66
CA TYR A 12 15.34 -16.31 2.20
C TYR A 12 14.67 -15.15 1.48
N ASN A 13 15.43 -14.10 1.15
CA ASN A 13 14.94 -12.87 0.53
C ASN A 13 13.63 -12.38 1.17
N LEU A 14 13.66 -12.20 2.49
CA LEU A 14 12.52 -11.69 3.25
C LEU A 14 12.28 -10.22 2.87
N ARG A 15 11.09 -9.92 2.37
CA ARG A 15 10.67 -8.56 1.98
C ARG A 15 9.23 -8.28 2.41
N PRO A 16 8.89 -7.03 2.74
CA PRO A 16 7.49 -6.65 2.84
C PRO A 16 6.88 -6.68 1.44
N GLU A 17 5.86 -7.51 1.23
CA GLU A 17 5.22 -7.71 -0.06
C GLU A 17 3.70 -7.63 0.08
N GLY A 18 3.10 -6.81 -0.78
CA GLY A 18 1.66 -6.52 -0.77
C GLY A 18 1.32 -5.37 -1.70
N ILE A 19 0.07 -5.36 -2.17
CA ILE A 19 -0.46 -4.28 -3.00
C ILE A 19 -0.67 -3.03 -2.12
N ALA A 20 -1.34 -3.20 -0.99
CA ALA A 20 -1.57 -2.17 0.02
C ALA A 20 -1.53 -2.75 1.45
N PHE A 21 -1.30 -1.89 2.43
CA PHE A 21 -1.20 -2.28 3.84
C PHE A 21 -2.12 -1.41 4.70
N SER A 22 -2.67 -2.01 5.75
CA SER A 22 -3.45 -1.26 6.75
C SER A 22 -2.61 -0.18 7.41
N ARG A 23 -3.27 0.88 7.91
CA ARG A 23 -2.61 1.97 8.63
C ARG A 23 -1.80 1.49 9.81
N ASP A 24 -2.30 0.49 10.53
CA ASP A 24 -1.61 -0.07 11.69
C ASP A 24 -0.27 -0.70 11.30
N ILE A 25 -0.22 -1.43 10.19
CA ILE A 25 1.03 -1.97 9.63
C ILE A 25 1.97 -0.84 9.22
N VAL A 26 1.49 0.09 8.39
CA VAL A 26 2.32 1.21 7.88
C VAL A 26 2.93 2.01 9.03
N ARG A 27 2.11 2.36 10.03
CA ARG A 27 2.54 3.13 11.20
C ARG A 27 3.51 2.36 12.11
N SER A 28 3.43 1.03 12.13
CA SER A 28 4.31 0.18 12.95
C SER A 28 5.69 -0.03 12.33
N MET A 29 5.88 0.33 11.05
CA MET A 29 7.17 0.19 10.36
C MET A 29 8.26 1.06 11.00
N PRO A 30 9.52 0.61 11.05
CA PRO A 30 10.63 1.41 11.57
C PRO A 30 10.94 2.57 10.63
N MET A 31 11.03 3.80 11.14
CA MET A 31 11.31 4.98 10.30
C MET A 31 12.80 5.13 9.98
N TRP A 32 13.67 5.03 10.99
CA TRP A 32 15.11 5.33 10.84
C TRP A 32 15.83 4.44 9.82
N PHE A 33 15.33 3.22 9.64
CA PHE A 33 15.88 2.20 8.76
C PHE A 33 14.79 1.64 7.85
N HIS A 34 13.80 2.48 7.49
CA HIS A 34 12.73 2.06 6.60
C HIS A 34 13.36 1.54 5.31
N ARG A 35 12.96 0.34 4.87
CA ARG A 35 13.60 -0.32 3.72
C ARG A 35 13.28 0.35 2.40
N GLU A 36 12.07 0.89 2.30
CA GLU A 36 11.49 1.38 1.04
C GLU A 36 11.67 2.90 0.81
N ILE A 37 12.55 3.56 1.59
CA ILE A 37 12.89 4.97 1.37
C ILE A 37 14.21 5.12 0.63
N ASP A 38 14.46 6.30 0.05
CA ASP A 38 15.74 6.68 -0.53
C ASP A 38 16.86 6.63 0.52
N GLU A 39 17.60 5.52 0.55
CA GLU A 39 18.62 5.22 1.56
C GLU A 39 19.73 6.30 1.63
N PRO A 40 20.30 6.82 0.52
CA PRO A 40 21.22 7.96 0.57
C PRO A 40 20.65 9.19 1.29
N LYS A 41 19.42 9.61 0.96
CA LYS A 41 18.78 10.77 1.61
C LYS A 41 18.48 10.49 3.08
N ALA A 42 17.98 9.31 3.39
CA ALA A 42 17.69 8.88 4.76
C ALA A 42 18.95 8.89 5.63
N ARG A 43 20.07 8.33 5.14
CA ARG A 43 21.36 8.35 5.83
C ARG A 43 21.85 9.77 6.09
N LYS A 44 21.67 10.70 5.15
CA LYS A 44 22.01 12.12 5.33
C LYS A 44 21.18 12.76 6.45
N LEU A 45 19.87 12.49 6.48
CA LEU A 45 18.98 12.97 7.55
C LEU A 45 19.26 12.32 8.90
N ALA A 46 19.76 11.07 8.91
CA ALA A 46 20.09 10.33 10.12
C ALA A 46 21.48 10.66 10.70
N ARG A 47 22.27 11.52 10.05
CA ARG A 47 23.59 11.94 10.56
C ARG A 47 23.48 12.52 11.97
N VAL A 48 24.41 12.12 12.82
CA VAL A 48 24.49 12.53 14.23
C VAL A 48 24.48 14.05 14.32
N SER A 49 23.51 14.57 15.06
CA SER A 49 23.31 15.99 15.30
C SER A 49 22.46 16.15 16.55
N LYS A 50 22.48 17.34 17.18
CA LYS A 50 21.65 17.63 18.35
C LYS A 50 20.16 17.32 18.10
N VAL A 51 19.68 17.57 16.88
CA VAL A 51 18.30 17.27 16.47
C VAL A 51 18.06 15.76 16.42
N VAL A 52 18.92 15.00 15.74
CA VAL A 52 18.75 13.52 15.64
C VAL A 52 18.86 12.86 17.01
N THR A 53 19.81 13.29 17.84
CA THR A 53 19.93 12.83 19.24
C THR A 53 18.66 13.16 20.03
N CYS A 54 18.12 14.37 19.90
CA CYS A 54 16.86 14.77 20.55
C CYS A 54 15.67 13.91 20.07
N LEU A 55 15.54 13.66 18.77
CA LEU A 55 14.48 12.82 18.22
C LEU A 55 14.54 11.38 18.75
N ARG A 56 15.75 10.82 18.90
CA ARG A 56 15.95 9.43 19.36
C ARG A 56 15.87 9.26 20.87
N GLU A 57 16.43 10.17 21.64
CA GLU A 57 16.63 10.00 23.09
C GLU A 57 15.59 10.75 23.93
N LYS A 58 15.09 11.89 23.45
CA LYS A 58 14.11 12.70 24.18
C LYS A 58 12.69 12.47 23.67
N HIS A 59 12.50 12.55 22.36
CA HIS A 59 11.18 12.29 21.74
C HIS A 59 10.92 10.80 21.51
N LEU A 60 11.95 9.94 21.62
CA LEU A 60 11.85 8.48 21.52
C LEU A 60 11.20 8.00 20.21
N LEU A 61 11.33 8.75 19.11
CA LEU A 61 10.70 8.39 17.84
C LEU A 61 11.38 7.15 17.24
N ARG A 62 10.61 6.12 16.92
CA ARG A 62 11.12 4.85 16.36
C ARG A 62 10.39 4.45 15.09
N THR A 63 9.06 4.56 15.11
CA THR A 63 8.17 4.07 14.06
C THR A 63 7.68 5.19 13.15
N VAL A 64 7.14 4.83 11.99
CA VAL A 64 6.47 5.78 11.09
C VAL A 64 5.34 6.51 11.83
N GLY A 65 4.56 5.80 12.64
CA GLY A 65 3.49 6.37 13.46
C GLY A 65 3.99 7.35 14.53
N ASP A 66 5.15 7.11 15.14
CA ASP A 66 5.74 8.06 16.09
C ASP A 66 6.08 9.39 15.40
N PHE A 67 6.69 9.31 14.21
CA PHE A 67 7.03 10.49 13.43
C PHE A 67 5.78 11.23 12.97
N GLU A 68 4.78 10.52 12.45
CA GLU A 68 3.51 11.10 12.03
C GLU A 68 2.82 11.84 13.18
N ASN A 69 2.64 11.17 14.32
CA ASN A 69 2.05 11.74 15.52
C ASN A 69 2.85 12.94 16.04
N PHE A 70 4.18 12.84 16.03
CA PHE A 70 5.02 13.94 16.48
C PHE A 70 4.80 15.18 15.61
N VAL A 71 4.83 15.02 14.29
CA VAL A 71 4.72 16.16 13.37
C VAL A 71 3.29 16.73 13.32
N SER A 72 2.25 15.91 13.52
CA SER A 72 0.86 16.39 13.54
C SER A 72 0.61 17.46 14.63
N ASN A 73 1.33 17.39 15.76
CA ASN A 73 1.29 18.41 16.82
C ASN A 73 1.73 19.81 16.37
N PHE A 74 2.41 19.92 15.22
CA PHE A 74 2.92 21.17 14.66
C PHE A 74 2.08 21.70 13.50
N ASN A 75 1.01 21.00 13.11
CA ASN A 75 0.11 21.42 12.03
C ASN A 75 -0.92 22.48 12.48
N ALA A 76 -1.01 22.79 13.78
CA ALA A 76 -1.97 23.76 14.28
C ALA A 76 -1.66 25.19 13.77
N PRO A 77 -2.70 26.00 13.45
CA PRO A 77 -2.53 27.39 13.07
C PRO A 77 -1.78 28.17 14.16
N GLY A 78 -0.78 28.96 13.76
CA GLY A 78 0.07 29.73 14.68
C GLY A 78 1.43 29.12 15.00
N HIS A 79 1.79 27.96 14.41
CA HIS A 79 3.20 27.54 14.40
C HIS A 79 4.05 28.54 13.63
N LEU A 80 5.25 28.81 14.14
CA LEU A 80 6.23 29.69 13.54
C LEU A 80 7.56 28.94 13.48
N GLU A 81 8.27 29.06 12.37
CA GLU A 81 9.55 28.39 12.14
C GLU A 81 10.71 29.02 12.92
N ARG A 82 10.59 29.08 14.25
CA ARG A 82 11.58 29.64 15.15
C ARG A 82 11.59 28.92 16.50
N ALA A 83 12.76 28.86 17.13
CA ALA A 83 12.94 28.22 18.44
C ALA A 83 12.06 28.81 19.56
N SER A 84 11.71 30.10 19.47
CA SER A 84 10.86 30.81 20.42
C SER A 84 9.36 30.63 20.16
N CYS A 85 8.96 29.77 19.22
CA CYS A 85 7.54 29.49 18.98
C CYS A 85 6.85 28.99 20.26
N LYS A 86 5.61 29.49 20.44
CA LYS A 86 4.74 29.23 21.60
C LYS A 86 3.46 28.46 21.21
N CYS A 87 3.40 27.88 20.01
CA CYS A 87 2.26 27.04 19.63
C CYS A 87 2.17 25.81 20.55
N GLY A 88 1.00 25.18 20.60
CA GLY A 88 0.74 24.00 21.43
C GLY A 88 1.79 22.90 21.25
N GLY A 89 2.14 22.54 20.02
CA GLY A 89 3.16 21.53 19.72
C GLY A 89 4.56 21.88 20.22
N CYS A 90 5.01 23.13 20.03
CA CYS A 90 6.30 23.59 20.55
C CYS A 90 6.32 23.66 22.08
N GLY A 91 5.21 24.09 22.69
CA GLY A 91 5.05 24.14 24.15
C GLY A 91 5.10 22.75 24.76
N TRP A 92 4.33 21.81 24.21
CA TRP A 92 4.34 20.40 24.59
C TRP A 92 5.75 19.81 24.47
N ALA A 93 6.40 19.93 23.30
CA ALA A 93 7.74 19.37 23.09
C ALA A 93 8.80 19.92 24.07
N LYS A 94 8.68 21.18 24.48
CA LYS A 94 9.54 21.79 25.52
C LYS A 94 9.25 21.20 26.90
N GLN A 95 7.98 21.10 27.28
CA GLN A 95 7.55 20.68 28.62
C GLN A 95 7.70 19.17 28.83
N SER A 96 7.29 18.36 27.85
CA SER A 96 7.27 16.89 27.97
C SER A 96 8.64 16.26 27.76
N ALA A 97 9.41 16.76 26.79
CA ALA A 97 10.68 16.14 26.38
C ALA A 97 11.91 17.01 26.69
N GLY A 98 11.75 18.21 27.24
CA GLY A 98 12.86 19.13 27.46
C GLY A 98 13.56 19.52 26.15
N CYS A 99 12.81 19.63 25.05
CA CYS A 99 13.34 19.96 23.73
C CYS A 99 13.66 21.45 23.62
N THR A 100 14.90 21.80 23.26
CA THR A 100 15.33 23.20 23.12
C THR A 100 14.92 23.83 21.79
N HIS A 101 14.82 23.02 20.74
CA HIS A 101 14.46 23.46 19.39
C HIS A 101 13.38 22.55 18.75
N PRO A 102 12.12 22.67 19.19
CA PRO A 102 11.03 21.84 18.68
C PRO A 102 10.79 22.01 17.18
N ASP A 103 10.94 23.22 16.63
CA ASP A 103 10.78 23.50 15.21
C ASP A 103 11.79 22.72 14.34
N ALA A 104 13.07 22.70 14.76
CA ALA A 104 14.10 21.95 14.07
C ALA A 104 13.86 20.44 14.13
N CYS A 105 13.35 19.94 15.27
CA CYS A 105 12.94 18.54 15.42
C CYS A 105 11.75 18.21 14.51
N ALA A 106 10.72 19.04 14.49
CA ALA A 106 9.54 18.87 13.63
C ALA A 106 9.92 18.88 12.14
N LYS A 107 10.75 19.85 11.71
CA LYS A 107 11.27 19.91 10.33
C LYS A 107 12.06 18.66 9.97
N ARG A 108 12.92 18.17 10.86
CA ARG A 108 13.70 16.94 10.61
C ARG A 108 12.80 15.71 10.53
N ALA A 109 11.82 15.57 11.42
CA ALA A 109 10.89 14.46 11.41
C ALA A 109 9.99 14.48 10.17
N ARG A 110 9.50 15.67 9.76
CA ARG A 110 8.76 15.86 8.50
C ARG A 110 9.61 15.44 7.30
N ALA A 111 10.86 15.85 7.26
CA ALA A 111 11.78 15.47 6.17
C ALA A 111 12.01 13.95 6.07
N PHE A 112 11.90 13.19 7.16
CA PHE A 112 11.91 11.72 7.10
C PHE A 112 10.62 11.16 6.49
N LEU A 113 9.46 11.66 6.93
CA LEU A 113 8.17 11.25 6.38
C LEU A 113 8.09 11.54 4.87
N ASP A 114 8.65 12.66 4.41
CA ASP A 114 8.64 13.05 3.00
C ASP A 114 9.53 12.16 2.10
N LEU A 115 10.32 11.25 2.68
CA LEU A 115 11.02 10.21 1.92
C LEU A 115 10.20 8.93 1.73
N LEU A 116 9.06 8.80 2.42
CA LEU A 116 8.19 7.64 2.28
C LEU A 116 7.50 7.67 0.91
N PRO A 117 7.56 6.56 0.14
CA PRO A 117 6.74 6.43 -1.06
C PRO A 117 5.26 6.28 -0.67
N PRO A 118 4.32 6.49 -1.62
CA PRO A 118 2.88 6.52 -1.34
C PRO A 118 2.35 5.30 -0.57
N LYS A 119 2.82 4.09 -0.92
CA LYS A 119 2.44 2.83 -0.25
C LYS A 119 2.80 2.79 1.23
N TRP A 120 3.81 3.54 1.64
CA TRP A 120 4.35 3.53 3.02
C TRP A 120 4.15 4.85 3.75
N ASP A 121 3.54 5.86 3.10
CA ASP A 121 3.23 7.14 3.74
C ASP A 121 1.81 7.10 4.36
N PRO A 122 1.67 7.15 5.70
CA PRO A 122 0.36 7.12 6.35
C PRO A 122 -0.48 8.39 6.14
N ARG A 123 0.10 9.44 5.53
CA ARG A 123 -0.59 10.73 5.34
C ARG A 123 -1.42 10.78 4.06
N GLY A 124 -1.07 9.97 3.06
CA GLY A 124 -1.79 9.87 1.79
C GLY A 124 -3.06 9.02 1.91
N LEU A 125 -3.96 9.04 0.93
CA LEU A 125 -5.14 8.18 0.87
C LEU A 125 -4.72 6.72 0.58
N HIS A 126 -5.28 5.76 1.31
CA HIS A 126 -4.99 4.32 1.15
C HIS A 126 -6.25 3.50 0.87
N PRO A 127 -6.14 2.33 0.21
CA PRO A 127 -7.26 1.43 -0.02
C PRO A 127 -8.05 1.08 1.25
N ALA A 128 -7.36 0.90 2.37
CA ALA A 128 -7.95 0.69 3.68
C ALA A 128 -9.00 1.73 4.10
N ASP A 129 -8.96 2.95 3.54
CA ASP A 129 -9.84 4.05 3.90
C ASP A 129 -11.21 3.98 3.20
N TYR A 130 -11.35 3.19 2.12
CA TYR A 130 -12.58 3.12 1.32
C TYR A 130 -13.06 1.69 1.02
N GLU A 131 -12.16 0.72 0.93
CA GLU A 131 -12.46 -0.67 0.52
C GLU A 131 -13.58 -1.35 1.31
N GLU A 132 -13.65 -1.11 2.63
CA GLU A 132 -14.67 -1.74 3.48
C GLU A 132 -16.06 -1.16 3.20
N ARG A 133 -16.15 0.16 2.98
CA ARG A 133 -17.39 0.83 2.61
C ARG A 133 -17.86 0.35 1.24
N ASP A 134 -16.94 0.29 0.28
CA ASP A 134 -17.24 -0.13 -1.08
C ASP A 134 -17.72 -1.60 -1.11
N HIS A 135 -17.07 -2.47 -0.33
CA HIS A 135 -17.48 -3.87 -0.18
C HIS A 135 -18.90 -3.99 0.40
N GLN A 136 -19.25 -3.21 1.41
CA GLN A 136 -20.60 -3.20 2.00
C GLN A 136 -21.67 -2.75 1.00
N ILE A 137 -21.37 -1.74 0.17
CA ILE A 137 -22.28 -1.28 -0.89
C ILE A 137 -22.49 -2.37 -1.93
N LEU A 138 -21.41 -3.02 -2.38
CA LEU A 138 -21.49 -4.12 -3.35
C LEU A 138 -22.23 -5.34 -2.78
N GLU A 139 -22.04 -5.65 -1.50
CA GLU A 139 -22.71 -6.78 -0.85
C GLU A 139 -24.22 -6.53 -0.71
N ALA A 140 -24.62 -5.29 -0.43
CA ALA A 140 -26.03 -4.88 -0.47
C ALA A 140 -26.62 -5.01 -1.88
N ALA A 141 -25.89 -4.58 -2.91
CA ALA A 141 -26.30 -4.75 -4.30
C ALA A 141 -26.42 -6.23 -4.69
N ARG A 142 -25.44 -7.07 -4.32
CA ARG A 142 -25.46 -8.53 -4.52
C ARG A 142 -26.70 -9.16 -3.89
N THR A 143 -27.00 -8.81 -2.64
CA THR A 143 -28.18 -9.33 -1.92
C THR A 143 -29.49 -9.03 -2.65
N ASN A 144 -29.60 -7.88 -3.32
CA ASN A 144 -30.77 -7.53 -4.13
C ASN A 144 -30.87 -8.33 -5.45
N LEU A 145 -29.75 -8.82 -5.98
CA LEU A 145 -29.71 -9.58 -7.23
C LEU A 145 -29.99 -11.07 -7.03
N GLY A 146 -29.58 -11.64 -5.90
CA GLY A 146 -29.83 -13.04 -5.59
C GLY A 146 -28.82 -13.60 -4.57
N ASP A 147 -29.31 -14.47 -3.68
CA ASP A 147 -28.49 -15.12 -2.65
C ASP A 147 -27.56 -16.21 -3.19
N ASP A 148 -27.78 -16.67 -4.43
CA ASP A 148 -26.92 -17.63 -5.13
C ASP A 148 -25.65 -17.00 -5.71
N LEU A 149 -25.61 -15.67 -5.79
CA LEU A 149 -24.43 -14.93 -6.23
C LEU A 149 -23.42 -14.80 -5.09
N ILE A 150 -22.14 -14.93 -5.44
CA ILE A 150 -21.01 -14.70 -4.52
C ILE A 150 -20.30 -13.42 -4.95
N LEU A 151 -20.16 -12.47 -4.03
CA LEU A 151 -19.36 -11.26 -4.29
C LEU A 151 -17.88 -11.61 -4.30
N PHE A 152 -17.20 -11.27 -5.39
CA PHE A 152 -15.75 -11.31 -5.45
C PHE A 152 -15.15 -10.28 -4.48
N ASP A 153 -14.37 -10.76 -3.51
CA ASP A 153 -13.65 -9.89 -2.58
C ASP A 153 -12.46 -9.23 -3.29
N ARG A 154 -12.64 -7.95 -3.63
CA ARG A 154 -11.62 -7.13 -4.32
C ARG A 154 -10.69 -6.37 -3.38
N ARG A 155 -10.81 -6.55 -2.06
CA ARG A 155 -10.00 -5.81 -1.10
C ARG A 155 -8.54 -6.29 -1.19
N VAL A 156 -7.61 -5.35 -1.36
CA VAL A 156 -6.18 -5.66 -1.52
C VAL A 156 -5.35 -5.31 -0.29
N THR A 157 -5.95 -4.65 0.70
CA THR A 157 -5.28 -4.26 1.95
C THR A 157 -4.92 -5.47 2.81
N VAL A 158 -3.62 -5.65 3.06
CA VAL A 158 -3.14 -6.58 4.11
C VAL A 158 -3.44 -5.98 5.48
N LYS A 159 -4.15 -6.73 6.32
CA LYS A 159 -4.49 -6.38 7.71
C LYS A 159 -3.72 -7.27 8.69
N GLY A 160 -3.66 -6.87 9.96
CA GLY A 160 -2.98 -7.63 11.02
C GLY A 160 -1.73 -6.92 11.53
N THR A 161 -0.66 -7.68 11.72
CA THR A 161 0.62 -7.21 12.25
C THR A 161 1.62 -6.93 11.13
N VAL A 162 2.73 -6.30 11.47
CA VAL A 162 3.85 -6.11 10.53
C VAL A 162 4.34 -7.44 9.97
N ALA A 163 4.29 -8.54 10.72
CA ALA A 163 4.71 -9.85 10.22
C ALA A 163 3.86 -10.33 9.03
N ASP A 164 2.58 -9.97 9.01
CA ASP A 164 1.65 -10.32 7.93
C ASP A 164 1.96 -9.60 6.61
N ALA A 165 2.73 -8.51 6.67
CA ALA A 165 3.25 -7.81 5.49
C ALA A 165 4.48 -8.49 4.88
N TYR A 166 5.21 -9.34 5.61
CA TYR A 166 6.43 -9.96 5.11
C TYR A 166 6.17 -11.28 4.37
N ARG A 167 6.93 -11.50 3.30
CA ARG A 167 6.97 -12.74 2.52
C ARG A 167 8.42 -13.21 2.37
N VAL A 168 8.60 -14.51 2.30
CA VAL A 168 9.88 -15.19 2.01
C VAL A 168 9.88 -15.71 0.58
N PHE A 169 11.06 -16.04 0.07
CA PHE A 169 11.26 -16.50 -1.32
C PHE A 169 10.75 -15.50 -2.36
N THR A 170 10.86 -14.21 -2.04
CA THR A 170 10.50 -13.13 -2.96
C THR A 170 11.57 -12.99 -4.04
N GLU A 171 11.21 -12.49 -5.23
CA GLU A 171 12.12 -12.22 -6.34
C GLU A 171 11.62 -11.00 -7.13
N GLY A 172 12.45 -10.40 -7.98
CA GLY A 172 12.04 -9.29 -8.84
C GLY A 172 12.11 -7.88 -8.22
N GLU A 173 11.50 -6.93 -8.93
CA GLU A 173 11.44 -5.51 -8.57
C GLU A 173 10.36 -5.23 -7.53
N VAL A 174 10.62 -4.28 -6.63
CA VAL A 174 9.66 -3.83 -5.63
C VAL A 174 8.84 -2.68 -6.20
N CYS A 175 7.51 -2.84 -6.19
CA CYS A 175 6.59 -1.76 -6.50
C CYS A 175 6.27 -0.98 -5.22
N ASN A 176 6.57 0.32 -5.19
CA ASN A 176 6.26 1.21 -4.07
C ASN A 176 5.11 2.18 -4.38
N ASP A 177 4.50 2.02 -5.55
CA ASP A 177 3.27 2.71 -5.93
C ASP A 177 2.08 2.11 -5.19
N LEU A 178 1.09 2.95 -4.95
CA LEU A 178 -0.18 2.56 -4.38
C LEU A 178 -1.23 2.67 -5.48
N PRO A 179 -1.75 1.55 -6.02
CA PRO A 179 -2.73 1.62 -7.10
C PRO A 179 -4.04 2.22 -6.58
N ASP A 180 -4.68 3.00 -7.44
CA ASP A 180 -6.04 3.45 -7.20
C ASP A 180 -7.01 2.31 -7.54
N VAL A 181 -7.57 1.67 -6.52
CA VAL A 181 -8.52 0.56 -6.66
C VAL A 181 -9.95 1.00 -6.34
N ARG A 182 -10.20 2.32 -6.29
CA ARG A 182 -11.55 2.87 -6.11
C ARG A 182 -12.43 2.51 -7.30
N ILE A 183 -13.71 2.38 -7.01
CA ILE A 183 -14.73 2.07 -7.98
C ILE A 183 -15.83 3.13 -7.94
N GLU A 184 -16.35 3.47 -9.10
CA GLU A 184 -17.52 4.33 -9.20
C GLU A 184 -18.76 3.52 -8.82
N LEU A 185 -19.43 3.92 -7.74
CA LEU A 185 -20.58 3.22 -7.15
C LEU A 185 -21.91 3.93 -7.39
N SER A 186 -21.94 4.96 -8.24
CA SER A 186 -23.21 5.57 -8.68
C SER A 186 -23.91 4.65 -9.67
N ASP A 187 -25.23 4.48 -9.51
CA ASP A 187 -26.10 3.80 -10.47
C ASP A 187 -25.63 2.38 -10.86
N ILE A 188 -25.42 1.54 -9.85
CA ILE A 188 -24.99 0.14 -10.04
C ILE A 188 -26.03 -0.62 -10.88
N GLU A 189 -25.72 -0.78 -12.17
CA GLU A 189 -26.45 -1.64 -13.09
C GLU A 189 -25.73 -2.99 -13.22
N ALA A 190 -26.44 -4.07 -12.95
CA ALA A 190 -25.91 -5.41 -13.06
C ALA A 190 -26.19 -5.98 -14.47
N VAL A 191 -25.14 -6.49 -15.11
CA VAL A 191 -25.25 -7.22 -16.39
C VAL A 191 -24.64 -8.60 -16.19
N THR A 192 -25.33 -9.63 -16.68
CA THR A 192 -24.78 -10.99 -16.71
C THR A 192 -23.89 -11.16 -17.93
N VAL A 193 -22.66 -11.58 -17.69
CA VAL A 193 -21.65 -11.82 -18.74
C VAL A 193 -21.02 -13.18 -18.48
N ALA A 194 -20.87 -13.99 -19.52
CA ALA A 194 -20.09 -15.21 -19.47
C ALA A 194 -18.68 -14.93 -19.99
N THR A 195 -17.66 -15.34 -19.24
CA THR A 195 -16.25 -15.25 -19.59
C THR A 195 -15.65 -16.65 -19.66
N ASP A 196 -14.71 -16.88 -20.58
CA ASP A 196 -14.01 -18.16 -20.68
C ASP A 196 -12.59 -17.96 -21.23
N GLY A 197 -11.65 -18.73 -20.71
CA GLY A 197 -10.26 -18.78 -21.14
C GLY A 197 -9.89 -20.16 -21.65
N SER A 198 -9.36 -20.24 -22.87
CA SER A 198 -8.97 -21.52 -23.47
C SER A 198 -7.55 -21.48 -23.99
N CYS A 199 -6.79 -22.55 -23.76
CA CYS A 199 -5.43 -22.70 -24.25
C CYS A 199 -5.22 -24.07 -24.91
N LEU A 200 -4.82 -24.04 -26.18
CA LEU A 200 -4.30 -25.21 -26.87
C LEU A 200 -2.88 -25.50 -26.37
N ASN A 201 -2.54 -26.78 -26.23
CA ASN A 201 -1.23 -27.26 -25.76
C ASN A 201 -0.79 -26.60 -24.44
N ASN A 202 -1.73 -26.39 -23.52
CA ASN A 202 -1.45 -25.75 -22.22
C ASN A 202 -0.30 -26.46 -21.48
N GLY A 203 0.68 -25.67 -21.01
CA GLY A 203 1.89 -26.17 -20.36
C GLY A 203 3.03 -26.60 -21.32
N GLN A 204 2.83 -26.49 -22.63
CA GLN A 204 3.86 -26.76 -23.63
C GLN A 204 4.44 -25.46 -24.21
N ALA A 205 5.62 -25.56 -24.86
CA ALA A 205 6.30 -24.41 -25.43
C ALA A 205 5.55 -23.74 -26.59
N ASP A 206 4.66 -24.47 -27.26
CA ASP A 206 3.85 -23.99 -28.38
C ASP A 206 2.40 -23.64 -27.97
N ALA A 207 2.15 -23.48 -26.66
CA ALA A 207 0.85 -23.13 -26.11
C ALA A 207 0.26 -21.86 -26.76
N LYS A 208 -1.05 -21.87 -27.00
CA LYS A 208 -1.79 -20.74 -27.59
C LYS A 208 -3.07 -20.52 -26.83
N ALA A 209 -3.15 -19.38 -26.15
CA ALA A 209 -4.31 -19.02 -25.34
C ALA A 209 -5.21 -17.98 -26.03
N GLY A 210 -6.49 -18.04 -25.70
CA GLY A 210 -7.52 -17.09 -26.09
C GLY A 210 -8.45 -16.79 -24.92
N ALA A 211 -9.23 -15.72 -25.07
CA ALA A 211 -10.20 -15.24 -24.11
C ALA A 211 -11.51 -14.89 -24.83
N GLY A 212 -12.63 -15.32 -24.26
CA GLY A 212 -13.97 -15.09 -24.77
C GLY A 212 -14.85 -14.35 -23.77
N VAL A 213 -15.69 -13.45 -24.28
CA VAL A 213 -16.69 -12.71 -23.50
C VAL A 213 -18.02 -12.75 -24.24
N PHE A 214 -19.09 -13.16 -23.56
CA PHE A 214 -20.43 -13.31 -24.12
C PHE A 214 -21.47 -12.61 -23.24
N PHE A 215 -22.14 -11.61 -23.82
CA PHE A 215 -23.23 -10.83 -23.21
C PHE A 215 -24.62 -11.31 -23.63
N GLY A 216 -24.72 -12.12 -24.69
CA GLY A 216 -26.00 -12.57 -25.26
C GLY A 216 -25.91 -12.79 -26.77
N ILE A 217 -26.94 -13.40 -27.36
CA ILE A 217 -27.01 -13.64 -28.82
C ILE A 217 -26.92 -12.30 -29.55
N ASP A 218 -26.03 -12.23 -30.55
CA ASP A 218 -25.78 -11.04 -31.39
C ASP A 218 -25.43 -9.74 -30.64
N HIS A 219 -25.02 -9.84 -29.37
CA HIS A 219 -24.66 -8.66 -28.59
C HIS A 219 -23.33 -8.07 -29.13
N PRO A 220 -23.27 -6.76 -29.47
CA PRO A 220 -22.11 -6.15 -30.14
C PRO A 220 -20.83 -6.12 -29.29
N ARG A 221 -20.97 -6.26 -27.96
CA ARG A 221 -19.85 -6.43 -27.02
C ARG A 221 -19.30 -7.86 -26.92
N ASN A 222 -19.89 -8.85 -27.58
CA ASN A 222 -19.31 -10.20 -27.62
C ASN A 222 -17.94 -10.15 -28.28
N ARG A 223 -16.95 -10.80 -27.67
CA ARG A 223 -15.56 -10.78 -28.16
C ARG A 223 -14.92 -12.14 -27.97
N SER A 224 -14.04 -12.48 -28.90
CA SER A 224 -13.10 -13.58 -28.78
C SER A 224 -11.75 -13.07 -29.25
N VAL A 225 -10.76 -13.07 -28.37
CA VAL A 225 -9.42 -12.56 -28.66
C VAL A 225 -8.37 -13.62 -28.43
N ARG A 226 -7.30 -13.58 -29.22
CA ARG A 226 -6.09 -14.34 -28.95
C ARG A 226 -5.22 -13.57 -27.97
N LEU A 227 -4.63 -14.25 -26.99
CA LEU A 227 -3.72 -13.59 -26.06
C LEU A 227 -2.45 -13.14 -26.78
N SER A 228 -1.96 -11.96 -26.38
CA SER A 228 -0.65 -11.45 -26.80
C SER A 228 0.46 -12.47 -26.48
N PRO A 229 1.44 -12.69 -27.37
CA PRO A 229 2.55 -13.59 -27.10
C PRO A 229 3.46 -13.11 -25.95
N TYR A 230 3.35 -11.86 -25.54
CA TYR A 230 4.06 -11.31 -24.38
C TYR A 230 3.42 -11.71 -23.03
N LEU A 231 2.20 -12.26 -23.06
CA LEU A 231 1.55 -12.84 -21.89
C LEU A 231 1.79 -14.35 -21.85
N ALA A 232 1.85 -14.91 -20.64
CA ALA A 232 1.94 -16.35 -20.45
C ALA A 232 0.76 -17.05 -21.17
N GLN A 233 1.06 -17.99 -22.06
CA GLN A 233 0.04 -18.72 -22.81
C GLN A 233 -0.48 -19.89 -21.95
N SER A 234 -1.55 -19.64 -21.20
CA SER A 234 -2.17 -20.64 -20.34
C SER A 234 -3.68 -20.43 -20.24
N ASN A 235 -4.41 -21.47 -19.78
CA ASN A 235 -5.83 -21.34 -19.47
C ASN A 235 -6.09 -20.21 -18.46
N GLN A 236 -5.29 -20.14 -17.39
CA GLN A 236 -5.47 -19.16 -16.31
C GLN A 236 -5.28 -17.71 -16.80
N THR A 237 -4.31 -17.49 -17.67
CA THR A 237 -4.14 -16.18 -18.30
C THR A 237 -5.33 -15.83 -19.19
N GLY A 238 -5.87 -16.82 -19.92
CA GLY A 238 -7.07 -16.66 -20.73
C GLY A 238 -8.26 -16.17 -19.90
N GLU A 239 -8.53 -16.83 -18.77
CA GLU A 239 -9.62 -16.47 -17.85
C GLU A 239 -9.48 -15.06 -17.29
N ALA A 240 -8.28 -14.70 -16.85
CA ALA A 240 -7.99 -13.37 -16.33
C ALA A 240 -8.18 -12.28 -17.41
N VAL A 241 -7.73 -12.54 -18.63
CA VAL A 241 -7.93 -11.61 -19.77
C VAL A 241 -9.39 -11.53 -20.16
N ALA A 242 -10.15 -12.64 -20.15
CA ALA A 242 -11.59 -12.63 -20.41
C ALA A 242 -12.34 -11.75 -19.39
N THR A 243 -12.00 -11.88 -18.11
CA THR A 243 -12.55 -11.04 -17.04
C THR A 243 -12.22 -9.56 -17.24
N LEU A 244 -10.97 -9.24 -17.61
CA LEU A 244 -10.55 -7.86 -17.91
C LEU A 244 -11.26 -7.28 -19.13
N LEU A 245 -11.62 -8.09 -20.12
CA LEU A 245 -12.33 -7.64 -21.33
C LEU A 245 -13.83 -7.46 -21.11
N ALA A 246 -14.37 -8.03 -20.03
CA ALA A 246 -15.79 -7.97 -19.70
C ALA A 246 -16.18 -6.66 -18.98
N THR A 247 -15.21 -5.89 -18.50
CA THR A 247 -15.41 -4.55 -17.91
C THR A 247 -15.53 -3.48 -18.98
#